data_AF-A0A6L6Q3U4-F1
#
_entry.id   AF-A0A6L6Q3U4-F1
#
_cell.length_a   1.000
_cell.length_b   1.000
_cell.length_c   1.000
_cell.angle_alpha   90.00
_cell.angle_beta   90.00
_cell.angle_gamma   90.00
#
_symmetry.space_group_name_H-M   'P 1'
#
loop_
_entity.id
_entity.type
_entity.pdbx_description
1 polymer ?
#
loop_
_entity_poly.entity_id
_entity_poly.type
_entity_poly.pdbx_seq_one_letter_code
_entity_poly.pdbx_strand_id
1 'polypeptide(L)'
;MTNKSKSQETIQAKPIDIAHPERLEIMAPASLALAQAAAHVRDGYVFEDTSITIFSHTGALCFTLVKGDPDDSMLERARNAYVEALALQQHQAQQA
;
A
#
# COMPACT_ATOMS: atom_id res chain seq x y z
N MET A 1 8.88 55.00 -2.25
CA MET A 1 9.36 53.80 -2.96
C MET A 1 10.55 53.24 -2.19
N THR A 2 10.39 52.12 -1.49
CA THR A 2 11.52 51.45 -0.83
C THR A 2 11.21 49.96 -0.69
N ASN A 3 11.80 49.17 -1.58
CA ASN A 3 11.85 47.71 -1.51
C ASN A 3 12.58 47.28 -0.24
N LYS A 4 12.01 46.33 0.51
CA LYS A 4 12.76 45.53 1.49
C LYS A 4 12.69 44.07 1.08
N SER A 5 13.89 43.54 0.86
CA SER A 5 14.23 42.22 0.35
C SER A 5 13.59 41.09 1.16
N LYS A 6 13.02 40.11 0.46
CA LYS A 6 12.66 38.81 1.03
C LYS A 6 13.94 38.01 1.26
N SER A 7 14.24 37.71 2.51
CA SER A 7 15.26 36.74 2.90
C SER A 7 14.84 35.36 2.41
N GLN A 8 15.70 34.69 1.65
CA GLN A 8 15.53 33.28 1.30
C GLN A 8 15.83 32.44 2.53
N GLU A 9 14.82 31.79 3.10
CA GLU A 9 15.01 30.71 4.06
C GLU A 9 15.52 29.48 3.31
N THR A 10 16.80 29.17 3.48
CA THR A 10 17.38 27.89 3.04
C THR A 10 16.85 26.80 3.94
N ILE A 11 15.84 26.05 3.48
CA ILE A 11 15.36 24.86 4.16
C ILE A 11 16.43 23.78 3.96
N GLN A 12 17.32 23.61 4.95
CA GLN A 12 18.15 22.41 5.06
C GLN A 12 17.22 21.24 5.36
N ALA A 13 16.88 20.47 4.31
CA ALA A 13 16.25 19.17 4.50
C ALA A 13 17.19 18.31 5.37
N LYS A 14 16.69 17.86 6.53
CA LYS A 14 17.43 16.92 7.37
C LYS A 14 17.74 15.66 6.54
N PRO A 15 18.95 15.07 6.69
CA PRO A 15 19.23 13.78 6.08
C PRO A 15 18.19 12.78 6.58
N ILE A 16 17.43 12.20 5.65
CA ILE A 16 16.45 11.15 5.93
C ILE A 16 17.27 9.93 6.37
N ASP A 17 17.00 9.45 7.57
CA ASP A 17 17.61 8.27 8.15
C ASP A 17 17.11 7.03 7.37
N ILE A 18 17.96 6.50 6.48
CA ILE A 18 17.65 5.36 5.62
C ILE A 18 18.01 4.07 6.36
N ALA A 19 17.21 3.66 7.35
CA ALA A 19 17.46 2.42 8.08
C ALA A 19 16.20 1.65 8.51
N HIS A 20 15.05 1.89 7.85
CA HIS A 20 13.89 1.01 7.98
C HIS A 20 13.36 0.68 6.58
N PRO A 21 13.14 -0.59 6.22
CA PRO A 21 12.43 -0.91 5.00
C PRO A 21 11.06 -0.22 5.06
N GLU A 22 10.66 0.49 4.00
CA GLU A 22 9.34 1.11 3.95
C GLU A 22 8.29 0.02 4.17
N ARG A 23 7.50 0.16 5.23
CA ARG A 23 6.48 -0.80 5.67
C ARG A 23 5.10 -0.20 5.53
N LEU A 24 4.19 -0.98 4.98
CA LEU A 24 2.78 -0.64 4.80
C LEU A 24 1.92 -1.68 5.50
N GLU A 25 1.18 -1.26 6.52
CA GLU A 25 0.13 -2.09 7.12
C GLU A 25 -1.20 -1.79 6.43
N ILE A 26 -1.87 -2.83 5.95
CA ILE A 26 -3.15 -2.73 5.25
C ILE A 26 -4.21 -3.37 6.14
N MET A 27 -5.21 -2.60 6.55
CA MET A 27 -6.41 -3.08 7.24
C MET A 27 -7.67 -2.60 6.52
N ALA A 28 -8.34 -3.50 5.80
CA ALA A 28 -9.50 -3.17 5.00
C ALA A 28 -10.41 -4.40 4.78
N PRO A 29 -11.67 -4.23 4.34
CA PRO A 29 -12.49 -5.35 3.86
C PRO A 29 -11.72 -6.19 2.84
N ALA A 30 -11.90 -7.51 2.84
CA ALA A 30 -11.04 -8.45 2.12
C ALA A 30 -10.78 -8.08 0.64
N SER A 31 -11.82 -7.70 -0.10
CA SER A 31 -11.70 -7.27 -1.49
C SER A 31 -10.80 -6.03 -1.63
N LEU A 32 -11.04 -4.99 -0.83
CA LEU A 32 -10.24 -3.76 -0.85
C LEU A 32 -8.79 -4.01 -0.40
N ALA A 33 -8.58 -4.80 0.64
CA ALA A 33 -7.25 -5.13 1.14
C ALA A 33 -6.40 -5.84 0.07
N LEU A 34 -6.98 -6.84 -0.62
CA LEU A 34 -6.29 -7.56 -1.69
C LEU A 34 -5.99 -6.66 -2.89
N ALA A 35 -6.91 -5.77 -3.27
CA ALA A 35 -6.68 -4.80 -4.34
C ALA A 35 -5.54 -3.82 -4.00
N GLN A 36 -5.50 -3.32 -2.77
CA GLN A 36 -4.41 -2.46 -2.29
C GLN A 36 -3.07 -3.21 -2.29
N ALA A 37 -3.07 -4.46 -1.80
CA ALA A 37 -1.86 -5.28 -1.81
C ALA A 37 -1.31 -5.48 -3.23
N ALA A 38 -2.18 -5.81 -4.18
CA ALA A 38 -1.79 -5.99 -5.57
C ALA A 38 -1.25 -4.72 -6.22
N ALA A 39 -1.80 -3.55 -5.86
CA ALA A 39 -1.26 -2.27 -6.32
C ALA A 39 0.16 -2.04 -5.77
N HIS A 40 0.36 -2.25 -4.46
CA HIS A 40 1.67 -2.07 -3.84
C HIS A 40 2.72 -3.07 -4.31
N VAL A 41 2.33 -4.29 -4.69
CA VAL A 41 3.27 -5.24 -5.31
C VAL A 41 3.86 -4.69 -6.61
N ARG A 42 3.09 -3.93 -7.41
CA ARG A 42 3.66 -3.24 -8.59
C ARG A 42 4.61 -2.12 -8.23
N ASP A 43 4.44 -1.52 -7.06
CA ASP A 43 5.32 -0.48 -6.53
C ASP A 43 6.58 -1.07 -5.88
N GLY A 44 6.83 -2.38 -5.98
CA GLY A 44 8.01 -3.04 -5.39
C GLY A 44 7.83 -3.35 -3.91
N TYR A 45 6.61 -3.70 -3.50
CA TYR A 45 6.37 -4.24 -2.16
C TYR A 45 6.16 -5.75 -2.20
N VAL A 46 6.59 -6.43 -1.16
CA VAL A 46 6.38 -7.87 -0.95
C VAL A 46 5.69 -8.09 0.38
N PHE A 47 4.98 -9.22 0.50
CA PHE A 47 4.43 -9.61 1.79
C PHE A 47 5.57 -9.88 2.76
N GLU A 48 5.50 -9.26 3.92
CA GLU A 48 6.35 -9.66 5.03
C GLU A 48 5.83 -10.99 5.57
N ASP A 49 6.72 -11.93 5.90
CA ASP A 49 6.45 -13.30 6.41
C ASP A 49 5.62 -13.37 7.72
N THR A 50 5.01 -12.26 8.12
CA THR A 50 4.02 -12.15 9.19
C THR A 50 2.66 -12.72 8.79
N SER A 51 1.95 -13.30 9.76
CA SER A 51 0.63 -13.89 9.59
C SER A 51 -0.43 -12.87 9.17
N ILE A 52 -1.19 -13.17 8.11
CA ILE A 52 -2.40 -12.45 7.74
C ILE A 52 -3.47 -12.66 8.82
N THR A 53 -4.01 -11.57 9.36
CA THR A 53 -5.10 -11.62 10.35
C THR A 53 -6.44 -11.43 9.65
N ILE A 54 -7.40 -12.31 9.94
CA ILE A 54 -8.76 -12.25 9.40
C ILE A 54 -9.72 -11.88 10.52
N PHE A 55 -10.41 -10.75 10.36
CA PHE A 55 -11.45 -10.31 11.29
C PHE A 55 -12.81 -10.80 10.81
N SER A 56 -13.23 -11.99 11.27
CA SER A 56 -14.47 -12.66 10.83
C SER A 56 -15.75 -11.84 11.00
N HIS A 57 -15.81 -10.99 12.03
CA HIS A 57 -16.98 -10.15 12.33
C HIS A 57 -17.16 -8.98 11.34
N THR A 58 -16.09 -8.49 10.72
CA THR A 58 -16.10 -7.39 9.74
C THR A 58 -15.78 -7.85 8.32
N GLY A 59 -15.27 -9.07 8.14
CA GLY A 59 -14.72 -9.52 6.87
C GLY A 59 -13.44 -8.78 6.46
N ALA A 60 -12.78 -8.10 7.40
CA ALA A 60 -11.54 -7.35 7.13
C ALA A 60 -10.32 -8.26 7.20
N LEU A 61 -9.31 -7.93 6.39
CA LEU A 61 -7.97 -8.50 6.44
C LEU A 61 -7.01 -7.47 7.02
N CYS A 62 -6.02 -7.93 7.79
CA CYS A 62 -4.85 -7.14 8.17
C CYS A 62 -3.56 -7.89 7.86
N PHE A 63 -2.62 -7.22 7.21
CA PHE A 63 -1.29 -7.74 6.88
C PHE A 63 -0.31 -6.61 6.57
N THR A 64 0.98 -6.95 6.57
CA THR A 64 2.07 -6.00 6.33
C THR A 64 2.78 -6.30 5.01
N LEU A 65 3.09 -5.23 4.28
CA LEU A 65 3.97 -5.25 3.12
C LEU A 65 5.25 -4.49 3.44
N VAL A 66 6.37 -4.94 2.89
CA VAL A 66 7.68 -4.31 3.00
C VAL A 66 8.22 -4.00 1.62
N LYS A 67 9.00 -2.92 1.48
CA LYS A 67 9.73 -2.65 0.25
C LYS A 67 10.72 -3.78 -0.04
N GLY A 68 10.68 -4.33 -1.25
CA GLY A 68 11.53 -5.41 -1.70
C GLY A 68 11.51 -5.54 -3.22
N ASP A 69 11.96 -6.68 -3.71
CA ASP A 69 12.02 -6.99 -5.14
C ASP A 69 11.05 -8.14 -5.45
N PRO A 70 9.78 -7.85 -5.80
CA PRO A 70 8.82 -8.87 -6.18
C PRO A 70 9.26 -9.57 -7.47
N ASP A 71 9.20 -10.89 -7.48
CA ASP A 71 9.46 -11.67 -8.69
C ASP A 71 8.27 -11.62 -9.68
N ASP A 72 8.51 -12.08 -10.92
CA ASP A 72 7.48 -12.10 -11.97
C ASP A 72 6.23 -12.89 -11.56
N SER A 73 6.38 -13.96 -10.77
CA SER A 73 5.27 -14.77 -10.26
C SER A 73 4.43 -14.01 -9.23
N MET A 74 5.05 -13.20 -8.38
CA MET A 74 4.37 -12.30 -7.46
C MET A 74 3.60 -11.21 -8.22
N LEU A 75 4.21 -10.63 -9.26
CA LEU A 75 3.56 -9.63 -10.11
C LEU A 75 2.35 -10.21 -10.85
N GLU A 76 2.46 -11.41 -11.41
CA GLU A 76 1.33 -12.08 -12.07
C GLU A 76 0.21 -12.43 -11.10
N ARG A 77 0.53 -12.98 -9.93
CA ARG A 77 -0.46 -13.29 -8.88
C ARG A 77 -1.16 -12.04 -8.39
N ALA A 78 -0.42 -10.95 -8.16
CA ALA A 78 -0.98 -9.66 -7.80
C ALA A 78 -1.95 -9.15 -8.88
N ARG A 79 -1.58 -9.25 -10.16
CA ARG A 79 -2.46 -8.86 -11.26
C ARG A 79 -3.79 -9.62 -11.25
N ASN A 80 -3.74 -10.94 -11.10
CA ASN A 80 -4.96 -11.77 -11.09
C ASN A 80 -5.82 -11.47 -9.86
N ALA A 81 -5.20 -11.37 -8.68
CA ALA A 81 -5.88 -11.03 -7.43
C ALA A 81 -6.55 -9.64 -7.49
N TYR A 82 -5.92 -8.66 -8.15
CA TYR A 82 -6.51 -7.34 -8.35
C TYR A 82 -7.81 -7.40 -9.17
N VAL A 83 -7.82 -8.17 -10.26
CA VAL A 83 -8.99 -8.31 -11.12
C VAL A 83 -10.14 -8.99 -10.38
N GLU A 84 -9.85 -10.05 -9.62
CA GLU A 84 -10.84 -10.76 -8.81
C GLU A 84 -11.39 -9.88 -7.67
N ALA A 85 -10.51 -9.16 -6.98
CA ALA A 85 -10.88 -8.22 -5.92
C ALA A 85 -11.80 -7.10 -6.45
N LEU A 86 -11.50 -6.56 -7.63
CA LEU A 86 -12.33 -5.52 -8.26
C LEU A 86 -13.71 -6.07 -8.65
N ALA A 87 -13.77 -7.28 -9.21
CA ALA A 87 -15.04 -7.94 -9.54
C ALA A 87 -15.90 -8.16 -8.29
N LEU A 88 -15.29 -8.60 -7.19
CA LEU A 88 -15.96 -8.76 -5.89
C LEU A 88 -16.50 -7.42 -5.35
N GLN A 89 -15.70 -6.36 -5.42
CA GLN A 89 -16.10 -5.03 -4.97
C GLN A 89 -17.30 -4.51 -5.78
N GLN A 90 -17.28 -4.68 -7.09
CA GLN A 90 -18.38 -4.28 -7.98
C GLN A 90 -19.67 -5.07 -7.67
N HIS A 91 -19.56 -6.38 -7.44
CA HIS A 91 -20.71 -7.22 -7.10
C HIS A 91 -21.32 -6.82 -5.75
N GLN A 92 -20.49 -6.54 -4.74
CA GLN A 92 -20.95 -6.07 -3.43
C GLN A 92 -21.66 -4.72 -3.51
N ALA A 93 -21.16 -3.79 -4.34
CA ALA A 93 -21.80 -2.49 -4.55
C ALA A 93 -23.15 -2.56 -5.27
N GLN A 94 -23.42 -3.63 -6.04
CA GLN A 94 -24.70 -3.84 -6.72
C GLN A 94 -25.75 -4.51 -5.83
N GLN A 95 -25.34 -5.10 -4.71
CA GLN A 95 -26.22 -5.78 -3.76
C GLN A 95 -26.56 -4.94 -2.51
N ALA A 96 -25.95 -3.77 -2.35
CA ALA A 96 -26.18 -2.82 -1.26
C ALA A 96 -27.14 -1.70 -1.69
#